data_AF-A0A562WES1-F1
#
_entry.id   AF-A0A562WES1-F1
#
_cell.length_a   1.000
_cell.length_b   1.000
_cell.length_c   1.000
_cell.angle_alpha   90.00
_cell.angle_beta   90.00
_cell.angle_gamma   90.00
#
_symmetry.space_group_name_H-M   'P 1'
#
loop_
_entity.id
_entity.type
_entity.pdbx_description
1 polymer ?
#
loop_
_entity_poly.entity_id
_entity_poly.type
_entity_poly.pdbx_seq_one_letter_code
_entity_poly.pdbx_strand_id
1 'polypeptide(L)'
;MPDLDYPERPKASPCGGFLTRSRGGESGNFEVVIPWPDGGLAHFWRNNDDPAMPWHGPTIFGRGRYQGASVIESDFRAFEGRLGNLEVVAVAENGDAEHWWRENGGTFRWTQAATVVTQAKGVPALAYSGARFKGSGFFFDLDAHGPSEFFAVIPSKGGGFNMFRRRNEERPNPLGSGSTLPNGWEQISSPPVFSSISSAILRDRDFVGLGLALTTLRNITTSAGWKEMRESVEFDIVSGDILVAGVSTEGALSILEWSYTRNSPGASTGQLWIDATSLTLPTPLGHELRPFRGRPAIIQADYGLDEIGEIGGFFGDDAEYGNLEVVAPAKAGGLLHFWRENGDHGDTPELDSGWSFGTKFGEALYDEVSMIQSRFGTGEDGNLEVIARRHDQRGFDLFWREESDRIWRGPITVTGEAPGNVRQPLIVEDTLHALAGAGVDFSVPEAELREWLANPEFTPYPAISAVLLQTLAGHRLKRDIHLDVVVFNYEHSLGEPSPRTTEDVDVDVLEASILASYNSRYGTSETELSAIALPR
;
A
#
# COMPACT_ATOMS: atom_id res chain seq x y z
N MET A 1 19.75 -7.63 -8.83
CA MET A 1 19.95 -6.55 -7.86
C MET A 1 18.57 -6.19 -7.34
N PRO A 2 18.29 -6.10 -6.04
CA PRO A 2 16.97 -5.64 -5.64
C PRO A 2 16.97 -4.12 -5.69
N ASP A 3 16.56 -3.55 -6.82
CA ASP A 3 16.21 -2.14 -6.95
C ASP A 3 15.09 -1.83 -5.94
N LEU A 4 15.44 -1.12 -4.87
CA LEU A 4 14.53 -0.61 -3.86
C LEU A 4 14.31 0.89 -4.12
N ASP A 5 13.71 1.20 -5.28
CA ASP A 5 13.53 2.54 -5.84
C ASP A 5 12.35 3.34 -5.25
N TYR A 6 12.25 3.43 -3.92
CA TYR A 6 11.67 4.66 -3.39
C TYR A 6 12.67 5.80 -3.67
N PRO A 7 12.20 6.93 -4.23
CA PRO A 7 13.08 7.99 -4.72
C PRO A 7 13.93 8.54 -3.58
N GLU A 8 15.14 8.98 -3.90
CA GLU A 8 16.20 9.12 -2.92
C GLU A 8 15.86 10.04 -1.75
N ARG A 9 15.15 11.18 -1.92
CA ARG A 9 14.59 11.97 -0.80
C ARG A 9 13.87 13.28 -1.14
N PRO A 10 13.11 13.79 -0.14
CA PRO A 10 11.98 13.06 0.44
C PRO A 10 10.87 13.08 -0.61
N LYS A 11 10.07 12.01 -0.74
CA LYS A 11 8.93 12.03 -1.67
C LYS A 11 7.58 11.65 -0.99
N ALA A 12 7.33 12.16 0.21
CA ALA A 12 6.20 11.95 1.11
C ALA A 12 6.22 10.67 1.98
N SER A 13 5.54 10.76 3.13
CA SER A 13 5.32 9.64 4.03
C SER A 13 4.57 8.49 3.37
N PRO A 14 4.95 7.23 3.66
CA PRO A 14 4.05 6.11 3.54
C PRO A 14 2.75 6.44 4.28
N CYS A 15 1.68 6.51 3.51
CA CYS A 15 0.40 6.97 3.95
C CYS A 15 -0.60 5.82 4.00
N GLY A 16 -1.51 5.91 4.96
CA GLY A 16 -2.58 4.96 5.15
C GLY A 16 -3.85 5.40 4.45
N GLY A 17 -4.40 4.49 3.67
CA GLY A 17 -5.65 4.69 2.94
C GLY A 17 -5.87 3.59 1.94
N PHE A 18 -6.76 3.81 0.98
CA PHE A 18 -7.17 2.83 -0.03
C PHE A 18 -6.52 3.07 -1.40
N LEU A 19 -5.56 3.99 -1.47
CA LEU A 19 -4.72 4.29 -2.61
C LEU A 19 -3.27 4.16 -2.17
N THR A 20 -2.46 3.47 -2.96
CA THR A 20 -1.00 3.46 -2.83
C THR A 20 -0.35 3.56 -4.20
N ARG A 21 0.90 4.00 -4.23
CA ARG A 21 1.74 3.93 -5.42
C ARG A 21 2.64 2.70 -5.30
N SER A 22 2.43 1.71 -6.15
CA SER A 22 3.29 0.54 -6.20
C SER A 22 4.57 0.83 -6.96
N ARG A 23 5.52 -0.08 -6.83
CA ARG A 23 6.75 -0.12 -7.62
C ARG A 23 6.52 -0.65 -9.04
N GLY A 24 5.28 -0.94 -9.46
CA GLY A 24 4.95 -1.39 -10.82
C GLY A 24 5.36 -0.38 -11.89
N GLY A 25 6.03 -0.81 -12.96
CA GLY A 25 6.53 0.09 -14.00
C GLY A 25 7.71 0.98 -13.58
N GLU A 26 8.09 1.95 -14.42
CA GLU A 26 9.12 2.97 -14.15
C GLU A 26 8.54 4.14 -13.33
N SER A 27 7.32 4.56 -13.68
CA SER A 27 6.62 5.69 -13.08
C SER A 27 5.87 5.29 -11.80
N GLY A 28 5.81 4.00 -11.46
CA GLY A 28 5.10 3.48 -10.29
C GLY A 28 3.58 3.55 -10.46
N ASN A 29 2.90 2.42 -10.61
CA ASN A 29 1.44 2.38 -10.81
C ASN A 29 0.67 2.85 -9.57
N PHE A 30 -0.55 3.37 -9.79
CA PHE A 30 -1.50 3.57 -8.69
C PHE A 30 -2.27 2.29 -8.47
N GLU A 31 -2.43 1.87 -7.22
CA GLU A 31 -3.20 0.70 -6.82
C GLU A 31 -4.30 1.15 -5.85
N VAL A 32 -5.53 0.69 -6.10
CA VAL A 32 -6.71 1.13 -5.35
C VAL A 32 -7.54 -0.08 -4.94
N VAL A 33 -7.90 -0.16 -3.66
CA VAL A 33 -8.76 -1.23 -3.13
C VAL A 33 -9.95 -0.65 -2.40
N ILE A 34 -11.16 -0.83 -2.94
CA ILE A 34 -12.39 -0.28 -2.37
C ILE A 34 -13.40 -1.39 -2.05
N PRO A 35 -14.30 -1.20 -1.07
CA PRO A 35 -15.50 -2.01 -0.97
C PRO A 35 -16.31 -1.96 -2.26
N TRP A 36 -16.72 -3.12 -2.76
CA TRP A 36 -17.57 -3.20 -3.96
C TRP A 36 -19.04 -3.22 -3.56
N PRO A 37 -19.92 -2.40 -4.17
CA PRO A 37 -21.34 -2.31 -3.75
C PRO A 37 -22.12 -3.63 -3.79
N ASP A 38 -21.75 -4.55 -4.69
CA ASP A 38 -22.39 -5.88 -4.79
C ASP A 38 -21.81 -6.92 -3.81
N GLY A 39 -20.80 -6.54 -3.03
CA GLY A 39 -20.02 -7.43 -2.18
C GLY A 39 -18.62 -7.71 -2.73
N GLY A 40 -17.73 -8.05 -1.81
CA GLY A 40 -16.30 -8.15 -2.04
C GLY A 40 -15.58 -6.81 -1.94
N LEU A 41 -14.31 -6.86 -2.30
CA LEU A 41 -13.41 -5.74 -2.48
C LEU A 41 -13.03 -5.69 -3.97
N ALA A 42 -12.95 -4.49 -4.52
CA ALA A 42 -12.55 -4.25 -5.90
C ALA A 42 -11.16 -3.64 -5.93
N HIS A 43 -10.26 -4.30 -6.65
CA HIS A 43 -8.93 -3.80 -6.95
C HIS A 43 -8.88 -3.13 -8.33
N PHE A 44 -8.39 -1.89 -8.38
CA PHE A 44 -8.10 -1.15 -9.60
C PHE A 44 -6.63 -0.77 -9.63
N TRP A 45 -6.08 -0.59 -10.83
CA TRP A 45 -4.75 -0.03 -10.97
C TRP A 45 -4.66 0.90 -12.18
N ARG A 46 -3.77 1.89 -12.12
CA ARG A 46 -3.50 2.79 -13.25
C ARG A 46 -2.12 2.50 -13.81
N ASN A 47 -2.05 2.21 -15.11
CA ASN A 47 -0.76 2.07 -15.79
C ASN A 47 -0.16 3.47 -15.96
N ASN A 48 0.87 3.77 -15.18
CA ASN A 48 1.48 5.09 -15.15
C ASN A 48 2.61 5.28 -16.19
N ASP A 49 3.03 4.20 -16.86
CA ASP A 49 4.03 4.27 -17.94
C ASP A 49 3.40 4.49 -19.32
N ASP A 50 2.10 4.21 -19.46
CA ASP A 50 1.37 4.52 -20.68
C ASP A 50 0.98 6.02 -20.70
N PRO A 51 1.28 6.77 -21.77
CA PRO A 51 0.91 8.18 -21.89
C PRO A 51 -0.59 8.47 -21.75
N ALA A 52 -1.45 7.49 -22.03
CA ALA A 52 -2.90 7.60 -21.85
C ALA A 52 -3.35 7.37 -20.39
N MET A 53 -2.46 6.90 -19.52
CA MET A 53 -2.70 6.59 -18.11
C MET A 53 -3.99 5.77 -17.86
N PRO A 54 -4.20 4.64 -18.57
CA PRO A 54 -5.43 3.89 -18.46
C PRO A 54 -5.60 3.27 -17.08
N TRP A 55 -6.83 3.29 -16.59
CA TRP A 55 -7.25 2.53 -15.42
C TRP A 55 -7.71 1.14 -15.82
N HIS A 56 -7.35 0.14 -15.02
CA HIS A 56 -7.68 -1.25 -15.18
C HIS A 56 -8.43 -1.77 -13.95
N GLY A 57 -9.20 -2.84 -14.15
CA GLY A 57 -10.06 -3.43 -13.13
C GLY A 57 -11.56 -3.15 -13.38
N PRO A 58 -12.43 -3.49 -12.41
CA PRO A 58 -12.08 -4.02 -11.10
C PRO A 58 -11.76 -5.52 -11.14
N THR A 59 -10.75 -5.96 -10.38
CA THR A 59 -10.65 -7.37 -9.98
C THR A 59 -11.34 -7.54 -8.63
N ILE A 60 -12.35 -8.41 -8.55
CA ILE A 60 -13.11 -8.62 -7.33
C ILE A 60 -12.50 -9.75 -6.49
N PHE A 61 -12.34 -9.53 -5.20
CA PHE A 61 -11.90 -10.52 -4.21
C PHE A 61 -12.64 -10.34 -2.88
N GLY A 62 -12.40 -11.20 -1.89
CA GLY A 62 -13.15 -11.14 -0.63
C GLY A 62 -14.54 -11.76 -0.72
N ARG A 63 -15.20 -11.89 0.42
CA ARG A 63 -16.58 -12.39 0.52
C ARG A 63 -17.39 -11.51 1.47
N GLY A 64 -18.66 -11.29 1.15
CA GLY A 64 -19.53 -10.44 1.97
C GLY A 64 -19.34 -8.95 1.68
N ARG A 65 -19.81 -8.07 2.57
CA ARG A 65 -19.70 -6.62 2.43
C ARG A 65 -18.68 -6.06 3.41
N TYR A 66 -18.03 -4.98 3.01
CA TYR A 66 -16.97 -4.33 3.76
C TYR A 66 -17.32 -2.87 4.08
N GLN A 67 -17.01 -2.44 5.29
CA GLN A 67 -17.14 -1.05 5.74
C GLN A 67 -16.07 -0.16 5.08
N GLY A 68 -14.89 -0.72 4.84
CA GLY A 68 -13.76 -0.02 4.23
C GLY A 68 -12.50 -0.88 4.20
N ALA A 69 -11.51 -0.44 3.42
CA ALA A 69 -10.23 -1.13 3.27
C ALA A 69 -9.07 -0.13 3.23
N SER A 70 -7.87 -0.63 3.51
CA SER A 70 -6.62 0.09 3.30
C SER A 70 -5.58 -0.82 2.65
N VAL A 71 -4.77 -0.28 1.75
CA VAL A 71 -3.81 -1.02 0.92
C VAL A 71 -2.42 -0.42 1.01
N ILE A 72 -1.40 -1.27 1.03
CA ILE A 72 0.02 -0.91 0.85
C ILE A 72 0.68 -1.90 -0.11
N GLU A 73 1.87 -1.56 -0.61
CA GLU A 73 2.82 -2.55 -1.13
C GLU A 73 3.83 -2.89 -0.02
N SER A 74 4.04 -4.19 0.22
CA SER A 74 5.02 -4.72 1.18
C SER A 74 6.39 -4.97 0.53
N ASP A 75 7.38 -5.28 1.36
CA ASP A 75 8.67 -5.82 0.93
C ASP A 75 8.62 -7.35 0.80
N PHE A 76 7.58 -7.99 1.33
CA PHE A 76 7.38 -9.42 1.18
C PHE A 76 7.13 -9.74 -0.30
N ARG A 77 7.97 -10.63 -0.84
CA ARG A 77 7.86 -11.13 -2.20
C ARG A 77 7.57 -12.62 -2.14
N ALA A 78 6.42 -13.04 -2.66
CA ALA A 78 6.12 -14.47 -2.76
C ALA A 78 6.92 -15.17 -3.86
N PHE A 79 7.50 -14.41 -4.79
CA PHE A 79 8.34 -14.89 -5.89
C PHE A 79 9.57 -14.00 -6.04
N GLU A 80 10.68 -14.53 -6.59
CA GLU A 80 11.83 -13.71 -6.95
C GLU A 80 11.43 -12.74 -8.08
N GLY A 81 11.43 -11.44 -7.79
CA GLY A 81 10.98 -10.40 -8.71
C GLY A 81 11.09 -9.00 -8.11
N ARG A 82 10.86 -7.97 -8.92
CA ARG A 82 11.00 -6.57 -8.48
C ARG A 82 9.88 -6.17 -7.51
N LEU A 83 8.64 -6.56 -7.82
CA LEU A 83 7.43 -6.15 -7.11
C LEU A 83 7.24 -6.91 -5.79
N GLY A 84 6.87 -6.18 -4.74
CA GLY A 84 6.41 -6.78 -3.50
C GLY A 84 4.90 -7.01 -3.54
N ASN A 85 4.39 -7.77 -2.58
CA ASN A 85 2.98 -8.10 -2.55
C ASN A 85 2.13 -6.89 -2.13
N LEU A 86 0.91 -6.79 -2.67
CA LEU A 86 -0.07 -5.88 -2.08
C LEU A 86 -0.60 -6.49 -0.80
N GLU A 87 -0.71 -5.68 0.25
CA GLU A 87 -1.26 -6.05 1.54
C GLU A 87 -2.48 -5.18 1.81
N VAL A 88 -3.57 -5.79 2.29
CA VAL A 88 -4.84 -5.13 2.53
C VAL A 88 -5.35 -5.48 3.92
N VAL A 89 -5.76 -4.47 4.68
CA VAL A 89 -6.62 -4.65 5.86
C VAL A 89 -8.00 -4.11 5.53
N ALA A 90 -9.03 -4.95 5.63
CA ALA A 90 -10.41 -4.59 5.35
C ALA A 90 -11.33 -4.96 6.51
N VAL A 91 -12.22 -4.05 6.89
CA VAL A 91 -13.19 -4.29 7.96
C VAL A 91 -14.51 -4.74 7.33
N ALA A 92 -14.89 -5.99 7.55
CA ALA A 92 -16.16 -6.54 7.10
C ALA A 92 -17.34 -5.98 7.92
N GLU A 93 -18.55 -5.98 7.36
CA GLU A 93 -19.77 -5.51 8.06
C GLU A 93 -20.11 -6.31 9.32
N ASN A 94 -19.62 -7.56 9.44
CA ASN A 94 -19.78 -8.38 10.64
C ASN A 94 -18.85 -7.95 11.80
N GLY A 95 -17.90 -7.03 11.55
CA GLY A 95 -16.93 -6.53 12.52
C GLY A 95 -15.60 -7.29 12.55
N ASP A 96 -15.33 -8.15 11.58
CA ASP A 96 -14.03 -8.79 11.41
C ASP A 96 -13.11 -7.87 10.60
N ALA A 97 -11.91 -7.58 11.12
CA ALA A 97 -10.84 -6.95 10.36
C ALA A 97 -9.99 -8.05 9.71
N GLU A 98 -10.13 -8.20 8.40
CA GLU A 98 -9.47 -9.22 7.60
C GLU A 98 -8.18 -8.68 6.98
N HIS A 99 -7.13 -9.49 7.03
CA HIS A 99 -5.87 -9.27 6.33
C HIS A 99 -5.85 -10.11 5.06
N TRP A 100 -5.68 -9.43 3.92
CA TRP A 100 -5.57 -9.98 2.59
C TRP A 100 -4.22 -9.62 1.98
N TRP A 101 -3.74 -10.45 1.08
CA TRP A 101 -2.54 -10.15 0.30
C TRP A 101 -2.69 -10.63 -1.14
N ARG A 102 -2.06 -9.92 -2.08
CA ARG A 102 -1.92 -10.32 -3.48
C ARG A 102 -0.46 -10.55 -3.77
N GLU A 103 -0.13 -11.73 -4.27
CA GLU A 103 1.21 -11.94 -4.81
C GLU A 103 1.37 -11.17 -6.13
N ASN A 104 2.48 -10.46 -6.29
CA ASN A 104 2.79 -9.67 -7.49
C ASN A 104 3.92 -10.30 -8.30
N GLY A 105 4.06 -11.62 -8.22
CA GLY A 105 5.18 -12.38 -8.77
C GLY A 105 4.78 -13.45 -9.78
N GLY A 106 3.49 -13.65 -10.03
CA GLY A 106 3.04 -14.38 -11.20
C GLY A 106 1.55 -14.59 -11.44
N THR A 107 0.74 -14.97 -10.44
CA THR A 107 -0.70 -15.28 -10.65
C THR A 107 -1.64 -14.12 -10.31
N PHE A 108 -1.11 -13.02 -9.76
CA PHE A 108 -1.81 -11.84 -9.24
C PHE A 108 -3.00 -12.20 -8.36
N ARG A 109 -2.86 -13.28 -7.58
CA ARG A 109 -3.95 -13.88 -6.82
C ARG A 109 -4.09 -13.26 -5.44
N TRP A 110 -5.30 -12.81 -5.12
CA TRP A 110 -5.70 -12.41 -3.77
C TRP A 110 -5.94 -13.62 -2.86
N THR A 111 -5.39 -13.55 -1.65
CA THR A 111 -5.51 -14.58 -0.61
C THR A 111 -5.86 -13.94 0.72
N GLN A 112 -6.86 -14.47 1.43
CA GLN A 112 -7.13 -14.10 2.81
C GLN A 112 -6.09 -14.77 3.70
N ALA A 113 -5.32 -13.96 4.42
CA ALA A 113 -4.31 -14.46 5.33
C ALA A 113 -4.93 -14.85 6.68
N ALA A 114 -5.66 -13.92 7.31
CA ALA A 114 -6.28 -14.11 8.63
C ALA A 114 -7.29 -13.00 8.95
N THR A 115 -8.03 -13.20 10.05
CA THR A 115 -8.71 -12.13 10.78
C THR A 115 -7.74 -11.56 11.82
N VAL A 116 -7.39 -10.27 11.70
CA VAL A 116 -6.47 -9.55 12.61
C VAL A 116 -7.13 -9.34 13.97
N VAL A 117 -8.38 -8.86 13.98
CA VAL A 117 -9.16 -8.59 15.18
C VAL A 117 -10.66 -8.67 14.88
N THR A 118 -11.47 -8.99 15.88
CA THR A 118 -12.94 -8.98 15.80
C THR A 118 -13.52 -7.78 16.56
N GLN A 119 -14.79 -7.47 16.37
CA GLN A 119 -15.44 -6.26 16.94
C GLN A 119 -14.81 -4.94 16.46
N ALA A 120 -14.21 -4.95 15.27
CA ALA A 120 -13.85 -3.74 14.55
C ALA A 120 -15.12 -3.02 14.05
N LYS A 121 -15.00 -1.70 13.87
CA LYS A 121 -16.05 -0.84 13.32
C LYS A 121 -15.37 0.25 12.52
N GLY A 122 -16.00 0.71 11.44
CA GLY A 122 -15.50 1.83 10.64
C GLY A 122 -14.35 1.42 9.72
N VAL A 123 -13.70 2.44 9.16
CA VAL A 123 -12.71 2.28 8.09
C VAL A 123 -11.28 2.28 8.65
N PRO A 124 -10.46 1.24 8.35
CA PRO A 124 -9.09 1.13 8.86
C PRO A 124 -8.09 1.96 8.02
N ALA A 125 -6.87 2.12 8.55
CA ALA A 125 -5.71 2.60 7.79
C ALA A 125 -4.48 1.71 8.05
N LEU A 126 -3.68 1.50 7.01
CA LEU A 126 -2.50 0.66 6.96
C LEU A 126 -1.35 1.44 6.32
N ALA A 127 -0.19 1.55 6.98
CA ALA A 127 0.97 2.25 6.46
C ALA A 127 2.26 1.46 6.69
N TYR A 128 3.19 1.53 5.75
CA TYR A 128 4.46 0.81 5.75
C TYR A 128 5.60 1.65 6.33
N SER A 129 6.49 1.06 7.13
CA SER A 129 7.55 1.79 7.84
C SER A 129 8.73 2.26 7.00
N GLY A 130 8.91 1.76 5.78
CA GLY A 130 10.22 1.85 5.09
C GLY A 130 11.18 0.72 5.50
N ALA A 131 12.18 0.48 4.65
CA ALA A 131 13.23 -0.53 4.86
C ALA A 131 14.35 0.05 5.74
N ARG A 132 14.84 -0.74 6.71
CA ARG A 132 16.01 -0.35 7.51
C ARG A 132 17.28 -0.55 6.68
N PHE A 133 18.31 0.28 6.82
CA PHE A 133 19.64 -0.01 6.27
C PHE A 133 20.51 -0.68 7.33
N LYS A 134 21.31 -1.67 6.95
CA LYS A 134 22.26 -2.35 7.84
C LYS A 134 23.53 -1.51 7.92
N GLY A 135 23.81 -1.00 9.11
CA GLY A 135 25.14 -0.45 9.39
C GLY A 135 26.19 -1.58 9.39
N SER A 136 27.13 -1.55 8.47
CA SER A 136 28.45 -2.14 8.70
C SER A 136 29.34 -1.10 9.38
N GLY A 137 30.27 -1.53 10.25
CA GLY A 137 31.11 -0.60 11.01
C GLY A 137 31.87 0.39 10.11
N PHE A 138 31.96 1.66 10.53
CA PHE A 138 32.61 2.83 9.89
C PHE A 138 32.26 3.13 8.40
N PHE A 139 31.67 2.21 7.65
CA PHE A 139 31.19 2.36 6.28
C PHE A 139 29.80 1.76 6.15
N PHE A 140 28.85 2.51 5.60
CA PHE A 140 27.48 2.07 5.43
C PHE A 140 27.35 1.20 4.20
N ASP A 141 26.67 0.07 4.33
CA ASP A 141 26.22 -0.71 3.18
C ASP A 141 24.84 -0.18 2.79
N LEU A 142 24.80 0.68 1.78
CA LEU A 142 23.56 1.24 1.22
C LEU A 142 22.74 0.17 0.48
N ASP A 143 23.30 -1.02 0.24
CA ASP A 143 22.61 -2.12 -0.44
C ASP A 143 22.09 -3.18 0.54
N ALA A 144 22.51 -3.13 1.81
CA ALA A 144 22.09 -4.09 2.84
C ALA A 144 20.92 -3.53 3.66
N HIS A 145 19.76 -4.20 3.60
CA HIS A 145 18.57 -3.81 4.35
C HIS A 145 18.26 -4.75 5.53
N GLY A 146 17.71 -4.20 6.61
CA GLY A 146 17.17 -4.89 7.78
C GLY A 146 15.63 -4.97 7.75
N PRO A 147 15.02 -5.63 8.75
CA PRO A 147 13.58 -5.88 8.78
C PRO A 147 12.76 -4.59 8.80
N SER A 148 11.72 -4.55 7.98
CA SER A 148 10.72 -3.49 7.96
C SER A 148 9.38 -3.96 8.56
N GLU A 149 8.50 -3.02 8.88
CA GLU A 149 7.20 -3.27 9.50
C GLU A 149 6.09 -2.52 8.76
N PHE A 150 4.84 -2.89 9.02
CA PHE A 150 3.70 -2.03 8.71
C PHE A 150 2.74 -1.96 9.89
N PHE A 151 2.07 -0.82 9.98
CA PHE A 151 1.20 -0.43 11.07
C PHE A 151 -0.24 -0.38 10.58
N ALA A 152 -1.16 -0.92 11.37
CA ALA A 152 -2.59 -0.81 11.13
C ALA A 152 -3.28 -0.12 12.30
N VAL A 153 -4.13 0.85 12.00
CA VAL A 153 -5.07 1.43 12.97
C VAL A 153 -6.48 1.06 12.58
N ILE A 154 -7.20 0.43 13.51
CA ILE A 154 -8.52 -0.15 13.27
C ILE A 154 -9.49 0.38 14.31
N PRO A 155 -10.53 1.13 13.91
CA PRO A 155 -11.52 1.62 14.87
C PRO A 155 -12.30 0.47 15.53
N SER A 156 -12.65 0.68 16.79
CA SER A 156 -13.20 -0.36 17.66
C SER A 156 -14.67 -0.10 17.96
N LYS A 157 -15.50 -1.16 18.01
CA LYS A 157 -16.93 -1.04 18.36
C LYS A 157 -17.16 -0.47 19.77
N GLY A 158 -16.20 -0.61 20.69
CA GLY A 158 -16.22 -0.02 22.04
C GLY A 158 -15.83 1.48 22.10
N GLY A 159 -15.50 2.08 20.96
CA GLY A 159 -14.83 3.37 20.86
C GLY A 159 -13.30 3.25 20.90
N GLY A 160 -12.63 4.30 20.46
CA GLY A 160 -11.20 4.35 20.18
C GLY A 160 -10.82 3.55 18.94
N PHE A 161 -9.55 3.19 18.88
CA PHE A 161 -8.99 2.31 17.87
C PHE A 161 -7.86 1.49 18.48
N ASN A 162 -7.58 0.34 17.88
CA ASN A 162 -6.42 -0.47 18.21
C ASN A 162 -5.33 -0.22 17.15
N MET A 163 -4.08 -0.07 17.61
CA MET A 163 -2.91 -0.01 16.75
C MET A 163 -2.16 -1.34 16.78
N PHE A 164 -1.89 -1.88 15.61
CA PHE A 164 -1.18 -3.12 15.39
C PHE A 164 0.07 -2.87 14.56
N ARG A 165 1.06 -3.74 14.70
CA ARG A 165 2.20 -3.84 13.79
C ARG A 165 2.38 -5.25 13.28
N ARG A 166 3.06 -5.40 12.17
CA ARG A 166 3.50 -6.69 11.63
C ARG A 166 4.81 -6.52 10.87
N ARG A 167 5.69 -7.52 10.94
CA ARG A 167 6.90 -7.56 10.12
C ARG A 167 6.54 -7.70 8.64
N ASN A 168 7.16 -6.87 7.82
CA ASN A 168 6.79 -6.67 6.42
C ASN A 168 7.47 -7.66 5.46
N GLU A 169 8.52 -8.34 5.90
CA GLU A 169 9.29 -9.31 5.10
C GLU A 169 8.86 -10.77 5.31
N GLU A 170 8.05 -11.04 6.34
CA GLU A 170 7.66 -12.40 6.68
C GLU A 170 6.43 -12.82 5.88
N ARG A 171 6.44 -14.08 5.41
CA ARG A 171 5.24 -14.71 4.87
C ARG A 171 4.12 -14.67 5.91
N PRO A 172 2.87 -14.31 5.55
CA PRO A 172 1.73 -14.48 6.45
C PRO A 172 1.62 -15.97 6.84
N ASN A 173 1.91 -16.29 8.11
CA ASN A 173 1.98 -17.67 8.60
C ASN A 173 0.90 -17.98 9.66
N PRO A 174 -0.05 -18.89 9.37
CA PRO A 174 -1.14 -19.22 10.30
C PRO A 174 -0.71 -19.97 11.58
N LEU A 175 0.56 -20.39 11.72
CA LEU A 175 1.05 -21.19 12.86
C LEU A 175 2.11 -20.49 13.75
N GLY A 176 2.36 -19.20 13.54
CA GLY A 176 2.91 -18.26 14.54
C GLY A 176 4.43 -18.28 14.79
N SER A 177 5.06 -17.12 14.59
CA SER A 177 6.35 -16.72 15.18
C SER A 177 6.10 -15.98 16.51
N GLY A 178 5.80 -16.68 17.60
CA GLY A 178 5.76 -16.10 18.95
C GLY A 178 4.72 -15.00 19.26
N SER A 179 3.92 -14.56 18.28
CA SER A 179 2.86 -13.56 18.45
C SER A 179 1.58 -14.16 19.07
N THR A 180 0.83 -13.32 19.81
CA THR A 180 -0.51 -13.63 20.36
C THR A 180 -1.66 -13.46 19.36
N LEU A 181 -1.43 -12.82 18.20
CA LEU A 181 -2.42 -12.66 17.13
C LEU A 181 -1.98 -13.44 15.86
N PRO A 182 -2.93 -13.79 14.96
CA PRO A 182 -2.61 -14.56 13.76
C PRO A 182 -1.57 -13.89 12.86
N ASN A 183 -0.82 -14.68 12.10
CA ASN A 183 0.10 -14.22 11.03
C ASN A 183 1.18 -13.20 11.43
N GLY A 184 1.58 -13.16 12.71
CA GLY A 184 2.65 -12.29 13.18
C GLY A 184 2.21 -10.85 13.44
N TRP A 185 0.91 -10.59 13.49
CA TRP A 185 0.38 -9.31 13.97
C TRP A 185 0.65 -9.13 15.46
N GLU A 186 0.95 -7.93 15.92
CA GLU A 186 1.08 -7.61 17.33
C GLU A 186 0.26 -6.37 17.64
N GLN A 187 -0.60 -6.43 18.65
CA GLN A 187 -1.23 -5.23 19.18
C GLN A 187 -0.22 -4.48 20.04
N ILE A 188 0.10 -3.24 19.67
CA ILE A 188 1.16 -2.47 20.33
C ILE A 188 0.64 -1.34 21.20
N SER A 189 -0.45 -0.69 20.80
CA SER A 189 -0.94 0.49 21.49
C SER A 189 -2.41 0.76 21.20
N SER A 190 -3.03 1.55 22.05
CA SER A 190 -4.32 2.19 21.83
C SER A 190 -4.29 3.52 22.61
N PRO A 191 -4.92 4.60 22.12
CA PRO A 191 -4.97 5.84 22.87
C PRO A 191 -5.56 5.59 24.27
N PRO A 192 -4.96 6.11 25.35
CA PRO A 192 -5.46 5.87 26.69
C PRO A 192 -6.90 6.39 26.83
N VAL A 193 -7.77 5.56 27.41
CA VAL A 193 -9.20 5.88 27.58
C VAL A 193 -9.42 7.05 28.55
N PHE A 194 -8.42 7.32 29.41
CA PHE A 194 -8.32 8.50 30.27
C PHE A 194 -6.84 8.82 30.56
N SER A 195 -6.40 10.07 30.31
CA SER A 195 -5.53 10.91 31.17
C SER A 195 -4.50 11.77 30.42
N SER A 196 -4.33 13.01 30.93
CA SER A 196 -3.17 13.93 30.85
C SER A 196 -2.58 14.38 29.51
N ILE A 197 -3.03 13.86 28.37
CA ILE A 197 -2.59 14.32 27.03
C ILE A 197 -3.34 15.63 26.71
N SER A 198 -2.73 16.76 27.08
CA SER A 198 -3.30 18.11 26.97
C SER A 198 -4.74 18.24 27.54
N SER A 199 -5.35 19.40 27.51
CA SER A 199 -6.65 19.64 28.15
C SER A 199 -7.86 19.03 27.40
N ALA A 200 -7.62 18.32 26.30
CA ALA A 200 -8.64 17.74 25.45
C ALA A 200 -8.81 16.24 25.73
N ILE A 201 -9.75 15.90 26.62
CA ILE A 201 -10.35 14.55 26.63
C ILE A 201 -10.77 14.21 25.18
N LEU A 202 -10.44 13.02 24.67
CA LEU A 202 -11.08 12.47 23.45
C LEU A 202 -12.58 12.29 23.74
N ARG A 203 -13.34 13.40 23.68
CA ARG A 203 -14.77 13.42 23.99
C ARG A 203 -15.54 12.52 23.01
N ASP A 204 -15.06 12.46 21.77
CA ASP A 204 -15.70 11.76 20.66
C ASP A 204 -14.86 10.58 20.18
N ARG A 205 -14.78 9.56 21.03
CA ARG A 205 -13.95 8.38 20.76
C ARG A 205 -14.55 7.42 19.72
N ASP A 206 -15.78 7.61 19.27
CA ASP A 206 -16.39 6.69 18.28
C ASP A 206 -16.06 7.17 16.87
N PHE A 207 -15.07 6.53 16.22
CA PHE A 207 -14.57 6.92 14.91
C PHE A 207 -15.31 6.22 13.76
N VAL A 208 -15.61 6.98 12.70
CA VAL A 208 -16.16 6.47 11.44
C VAL A 208 -15.06 5.87 10.57
N GLY A 209 -13.89 6.51 10.54
CA GLY A 209 -12.73 6.07 9.79
C GLY A 209 -11.47 6.80 10.22
N LEU A 210 -10.33 6.18 9.92
CA LEU A 210 -9.00 6.67 10.29
C LEU A 210 -8.12 6.84 9.06
N GLY A 211 -7.24 7.83 9.09
CA GLY A 211 -6.06 7.98 8.25
C GLY A 211 -4.80 7.82 9.11
N LEU A 212 -3.70 7.42 8.50
CA LEU A 212 -2.43 7.13 9.17
C LEU A 212 -1.28 7.73 8.37
N ALA A 213 -0.40 8.49 9.03
CA ALA A 213 0.87 8.89 8.47
C ALA A 213 1.97 8.46 9.43
N LEU A 214 2.97 7.76 8.90
CA LEU A 214 4.24 7.63 9.60
C LEU A 214 5.05 8.86 9.17
N THR A 215 5.76 9.54 10.07
CA THR A 215 6.41 10.84 9.76
C THR A 215 7.90 10.80 10.08
N THR A 216 8.66 11.76 9.53
CA THR A 216 10.05 12.01 9.92
C THR A 216 10.15 13.05 11.04
N LEU A 217 9.01 13.60 11.48
CA LEU A 217 8.93 14.56 12.58
C LEU A 217 9.55 13.98 13.86
N ARG A 218 10.33 14.84 14.55
CA ARG A 218 11.02 14.53 15.81
C ARG A 218 11.92 13.30 15.78
N ASN A 219 12.45 12.99 14.61
CA ASN A 219 13.51 12.01 14.53
C ASN A 219 14.73 12.50 15.33
N ILE A 220 15.03 11.80 16.43
CA ILE A 220 16.09 12.13 17.40
C ILE A 220 17.50 11.91 16.84
N THR A 221 17.59 11.46 15.59
CA THR A 221 18.83 11.29 14.83
C THR A 221 18.73 12.15 13.58
N THR A 222 19.66 13.10 13.45
CA THR A 222 19.62 14.17 12.46
C THR A 222 19.60 13.64 11.02
N SER A 223 18.87 14.34 10.14
CA SER A 223 18.91 14.21 8.65
C SER A 223 18.18 13.00 8.03
N ALA A 224 16.90 12.80 8.36
CA ALA A 224 16.14 11.63 7.93
C ALA A 224 14.91 11.91 7.04
N GLY A 225 15.05 11.92 5.72
CA GLY A 225 13.98 11.45 4.82
C GLY A 225 13.80 9.92 4.87
N TRP A 226 12.70 9.40 4.31
CA TRP A 226 12.29 7.98 4.40
C TRP A 226 13.35 6.94 4.04
N LYS A 227 14.26 7.26 3.09
CA LYS A 227 15.38 6.40 2.71
C LYS A 227 16.55 6.41 3.71
N GLU A 228 16.65 7.36 4.64
CA GLU A 228 17.79 7.38 5.58
C GLU A 228 17.34 7.82 6.99
N MET A 229 16.25 7.24 7.50
CA MET A 229 16.05 7.14 8.95
C MET A 229 17.22 6.32 9.53
N ARG A 230 18.34 7.01 9.83
CA ARG A 230 19.69 6.42 9.73
C ARG A 230 20.47 6.25 11.04
N GLU A 231 20.26 6.97 12.15
CA GLU A 231 21.42 7.15 13.06
C GLU A 231 21.38 6.54 14.47
N SER A 232 20.61 5.48 14.73
CA SER A 232 20.96 4.64 15.89
C SER A 232 20.78 3.14 15.64
N VAL A 233 21.91 2.45 15.63
CA VAL A 233 22.08 0.99 15.51
C VAL A 233 21.57 0.20 16.73
N GLU A 234 20.72 0.80 17.57
CA GLU A 234 20.41 0.22 18.89
C GLU A 234 18.92 0.09 19.23
N PHE A 235 17.98 0.62 18.42
CA PHE A 235 16.55 0.53 18.76
C PHE A 235 15.67 0.06 17.59
N ASP A 236 14.90 -1.00 17.86
CA ASP A 236 13.78 -1.43 17.02
C ASP A 236 12.68 -0.35 16.99
N ILE A 237 12.20 0.00 15.79
CA ILE A 237 10.98 0.77 15.41
C ILE A 237 11.25 2.16 14.79
N VAL A 238 10.33 2.58 13.90
CA VAL A 238 10.15 3.88 13.24
C VAL A 238 10.84 5.03 13.98
N SER A 239 11.71 5.76 13.28
CA SER A 239 12.56 6.79 13.90
C SER A 239 11.88 8.16 14.02
N GLY A 240 10.64 8.35 13.56
CA GLY A 240 9.84 9.57 13.75
C GLY A 240 8.42 9.29 14.28
N ASP A 241 7.58 10.31 14.32
CA ASP A 241 6.24 10.23 14.94
C ASP A 241 5.21 9.48 14.08
N ILE A 242 4.24 8.83 14.72
CA ILE A 242 3.06 8.25 14.07
C ILE A 242 1.86 9.16 14.31
N LEU A 243 1.24 9.63 13.23
CA LEU A 243 0.05 10.47 13.26
C LEU A 243 -1.19 9.68 12.83
N VAL A 244 -2.25 9.77 13.62
CA VAL A 244 -3.55 9.19 13.31
C VAL A 244 -4.59 10.29 13.18
N ALA A 245 -5.14 10.47 11.99
CA ALA A 245 -6.27 11.36 11.76
C ALA A 245 -7.58 10.56 11.85
N GLY A 246 -8.53 10.99 12.66
CA GLY A 246 -9.80 10.30 12.86
C GLY A 246 -10.99 11.24 12.82
N VAL A 247 -12.01 10.87 12.05
CA VAL A 247 -13.30 11.57 12.08
C VAL A 247 -14.26 10.80 12.97
N SER A 248 -14.78 11.46 14.00
CA SER A 248 -15.77 10.88 14.91
C SER A 248 -17.16 10.81 14.27
N THR A 249 -18.06 10.00 14.83
CA THR A 249 -19.48 9.95 14.43
C THR A 249 -20.19 11.28 14.65
N GLU A 250 -19.66 12.14 15.52
CA GLU A 250 -20.15 13.50 15.71
C GLU A 250 -19.58 14.52 14.68
N GLY A 251 -18.60 14.10 13.87
CA GLY A 251 -17.98 14.89 12.82
C GLY A 251 -16.85 15.80 13.28
N ALA A 252 -16.22 15.49 14.43
CA ALA A 252 -14.95 16.11 14.81
C ALA A 252 -13.80 15.39 14.09
N LEU A 253 -12.87 16.14 13.52
CA LEU A 253 -11.61 15.62 12.99
C LEU A 253 -10.52 15.82 14.05
N SER A 254 -9.96 14.73 14.56
CA SER A 254 -8.87 14.75 15.53
C SER A 254 -7.59 14.18 14.92
N ILE A 255 -6.46 14.76 15.27
CA ILE A 255 -5.13 14.23 14.92
C ILE A 255 -4.44 13.88 16.22
N LEU A 256 -4.10 12.61 16.37
CA LEU A 256 -3.43 12.06 17.53
C LEU A 256 -1.98 11.73 17.15
N GLU A 257 -1.07 11.98 18.08
CA GLU A 257 0.35 11.76 17.87
C GLU A 257 0.94 10.79 18.88
N TRP A 258 1.67 9.82 18.34
CA TRP A 258 2.40 8.81 19.09
C TRP A 258 3.89 8.95 18.79
N SER A 259 4.68 9.20 19.83
CA SER A 259 6.08 9.63 19.71
C SER A 259 6.99 8.93 20.73
N TYR A 260 8.30 8.97 20.45
CA TYR A 260 9.35 8.61 21.38
C TYR A 260 9.76 9.82 22.24
N THR A 261 9.39 9.81 23.52
CA THR A 261 9.90 10.84 24.44
C THR A 261 11.23 10.40 25.04
N ARG A 262 12.28 11.21 24.87
CA ARG A 262 13.50 11.17 25.71
C ARG A 262 13.34 12.18 26.83
N ASN A 263 12.87 11.74 28.00
CA ASN A 263 12.58 12.65 29.11
C ASN A 263 13.81 13.43 29.65
N SER A 264 15.03 12.98 29.34
CA SER A 264 16.33 13.65 29.58
C SER A 264 17.49 12.81 29.01
N PRO A 265 18.70 13.36 28.82
CA PRO A 265 19.89 12.56 28.52
C PRO A 265 20.08 11.44 29.56
N GLY A 266 20.07 10.18 29.12
CA GLY A 266 20.19 9.00 29.98
C GLY A 266 18.87 8.47 30.59
N ALA A 267 17.71 9.07 30.30
CA ALA A 267 16.41 8.53 30.68
C ALA A 267 16.01 7.35 29.78
N SER A 268 15.17 6.43 30.29
CA SER A 268 14.60 5.35 29.48
C SER A 268 13.70 5.93 28.38
N THR A 269 13.89 5.47 27.15
CA THR A 269 13.01 5.77 26.03
C THR A 269 11.68 5.05 26.23
N GLY A 270 10.58 5.78 26.10
CA GLY A 270 9.22 5.24 26.19
C GLY A 270 8.37 5.78 25.07
N GLN A 271 7.62 4.90 24.41
CA GLN A 271 6.65 5.25 23.37
C GLN A 271 5.31 5.56 24.01
N LEU A 272 4.78 6.76 23.78
CA LEU A 272 3.54 7.22 24.39
C LEU A 272 2.76 8.09 23.41
N TRP A 273 1.45 8.19 23.62
CA TRP A 273 0.64 9.23 23.00
C TRP A 273 0.97 10.55 23.69
N ILE A 274 1.47 11.53 22.95
CA ILE A 274 2.03 12.76 23.53
C ILE A 274 1.15 13.98 23.31
N ASP A 275 0.36 13.99 22.24
CA ASP A 275 -0.49 15.12 21.91
C ASP A 275 -1.73 14.68 21.10
N ALA A 276 -2.76 15.50 21.15
CA ALA A 276 -3.96 15.36 20.35
C ALA A 276 -4.55 16.75 20.08
N THR A 277 -4.73 17.06 18.80
CA THR A 277 -5.43 18.26 18.36
C THR A 277 -6.76 17.91 17.69
N SER A 278 -7.70 18.84 17.69
CA SER A 278 -8.94 18.71 16.93
C SER A 278 -9.03 19.85 15.93
N LEU A 279 -9.00 19.50 14.63
CA LEU A 279 -9.21 20.42 13.53
C LEU A 279 -10.70 20.78 13.47
N THR A 280 -11.12 21.59 14.44
CA THR A 280 -12.49 22.06 14.63
C THR A 280 -12.56 23.58 14.52
N LEU A 281 -11.48 24.20 14.00
CA LEU A 281 -11.32 25.65 13.92
C LEU A 281 -12.47 26.28 13.13
N PRO A 282 -12.95 27.48 13.52
CA PRO A 282 -13.87 28.26 12.71
C PRO A 282 -13.22 28.50 11.34
N THR A 283 -13.77 27.89 10.30
CA THR A 283 -13.33 28.17 8.93
C THR A 283 -14.07 29.41 8.43
N PRO A 284 -13.55 30.11 7.39
CA PRO A 284 -14.30 31.17 6.70
C PRO A 284 -15.68 30.71 6.15
N LEU A 285 -15.95 29.39 6.13
CA LEU A 285 -17.23 28.79 5.72
C LEU A 285 -18.30 28.77 6.83
N GLY A 286 -18.01 29.23 8.05
CA GLY A 286 -18.99 29.40 9.13
C GLY A 286 -18.64 28.68 10.42
N HIS A 287 -19.44 28.93 11.45
CA HIS A 287 -19.29 28.43 12.84
C HIS A 287 -19.39 26.89 13.01
N GLU A 288 -19.31 26.08 11.95
CA GLU A 288 -19.36 24.63 12.07
C GLU A 288 -18.04 24.09 12.62
N LEU A 289 -18.00 23.85 13.94
CA LEU A 289 -16.86 23.22 14.61
C LEU A 289 -16.70 21.73 14.21
N ARG A 290 -17.71 21.09 13.61
CA ARG A 290 -17.75 19.64 13.34
C ARG A 290 -18.27 19.28 11.94
N PRO A 291 -17.65 19.79 10.86
CA PRO A 291 -18.15 19.67 9.50
C PRO A 291 -17.84 18.33 8.83
N PHE A 292 -17.12 17.42 9.50
CA PHE A 292 -16.53 16.24 8.85
C PHE A 292 -17.42 15.00 8.89
N ARG A 293 -17.21 14.11 7.93
CA ARG A 293 -17.78 12.76 7.88
C ARG A 293 -16.75 11.79 7.28
N GLY A 294 -17.02 10.49 7.41
CA GLY A 294 -16.26 9.49 6.66
C GLY A 294 -14.83 9.29 7.12
N ARG A 295 -14.00 8.63 6.32
CA ARG A 295 -12.55 8.51 6.57
C ARG A 295 -11.80 9.75 6.08
N PRO A 296 -10.92 10.37 6.89
CA PRO A 296 -9.94 11.36 6.43
C PRO A 296 -8.65 10.71 5.89
N ALA A 297 -7.83 11.49 5.19
CA ALA A 297 -6.46 11.16 4.82
C ALA A 297 -5.50 12.17 5.43
N ILE A 298 -4.31 11.70 5.83
CA ILE A 298 -3.19 12.51 6.30
C ILE A 298 -1.90 11.97 5.71
N ILE A 299 -1.03 12.86 5.23
CA ILE A 299 0.34 12.54 4.82
C ILE A 299 1.28 13.64 5.33
N GLN A 300 2.56 13.32 5.47
CA GLN A 300 3.63 14.32 5.39
C GLN A 300 4.07 14.38 3.93
N ALA A 301 3.85 15.53 3.29
CA ALA A 301 4.25 15.83 1.93
C ALA A 301 5.62 16.52 1.91
N ASP A 302 6.23 16.62 0.74
CA ASP A 302 7.53 17.32 0.58
C ASP A 302 7.37 18.80 0.29
N TYR A 303 6.15 19.27 0.08
CA TYR A 303 5.90 20.70 -0.12
C TYR A 303 6.39 21.50 1.08
N GLY A 304 7.19 22.53 0.84
CA GLY A 304 7.82 23.30 1.92
C GLY A 304 8.88 22.52 2.68
N LEU A 305 9.60 21.63 1.99
CA LEU A 305 10.83 21.05 2.49
C LEU A 305 12.01 21.97 2.18
N ASP A 306 12.82 22.28 3.18
CA ASP A 306 14.10 22.99 3.03
C ASP A 306 15.21 22.30 3.84
N GLU A 307 16.25 21.86 3.14
CA GLU A 307 17.38 21.08 3.66
C GLU A 307 18.60 21.95 4.09
N ILE A 308 18.50 23.28 4.13
CA ILE A 308 19.63 24.22 4.40
C ILE A 308 20.29 24.06 5.82
N GLY A 309 20.07 22.96 6.54
CA GLY A 309 20.76 22.58 7.77
C GLY A 309 22.11 21.83 7.61
N GLU A 310 22.49 21.29 6.44
CA GLU A 310 23.66 20.38 6.35
C GLU A 310 25.04 20.98 6.71
N ILE A 311 25.19 22.31 6.71
CA ILE A 311 26.44 23.01 7.13
C ILE A 311 26.23 23.81 8.44
N GLY A 312 25.02 23.79 9.00
CA GLY A 312 24.52 24.73 9.99
C GLY A 312 24.72 24.37 11.46
N GLY A 313 25.38 23.24 11.78
CA GLY A 313 25.60 22.78 13.17
C GLY A 313 26.37 23.74 14.10
N PHE A 314 26.74 24.94 13.62
CA PHE A 314 27.34 26.02 14.39
C PHE A 314 26.45 27.27 14.58
N PHE A 315 25.33 27.45 13.86
CA PHE A 315 24.59 28.73 13.84
C PHE A 315 23.05 28.66 13.98
N GLY A 316 22.47 27.52 14.36
CA GLY A 316 21.05 27.41 14.69
C GLY A 316 20.22 26.91 13.52
N ASP A 317 19.37 25.92 13.80
CA ASP A 317 18.61 25.10 12.86
C ASP A 317 17.38 25.86 12.33
N ASP A 318 17.24 25.99 11.01
CA ASP A 318 16.04 26.47 10.31
C ASP A 318 15.56 25.40 9.29
N ALA A 319 15.63 24.11 9.65
CA ALA A 319 15.23 23.03 8.73
C ALA A 319 13.70 22.91 8.62
N GLU A 320 13.18 22.78 7.39
CA GLU A 320 11.76 22.54 7.11
C GLU A 320 11.54 21.10 6.65
N TYR A 321 10.70 20.33 7.36
CA TYR A 321 10.51 18.90 7.12
C TYR A 321 9.35 18.56 6.17
N GLY A 322 8.91 19.50 5.34
CA GLY A 322 7.76 19.33 4.44
C GLY A 322 6.41 19.35 5.16
N ASN A 323 5.33 19.70 4.47
CA ASN A 323 4.03 19.98 5.09
C ASN A 323 3.30 18.72 5.57
N LEU A 324 2.58 18.81 6.71
CA LEU A 324 1.46 17.90 6.95
C LEU A 324 0.29 18.33 6.07
N GLU A 325 -0.30 17.38 5.37
CA GLU A 325 -1.42 17.58 4.47
C GLU A 325 -2.59 16.70 4.91
N VAL A 326 -3.77 17.29 5.10
CA VAL A 326 -4.98 16.60 5.55
C VAL A 326 -6.13 16.89 4.61
N VAL A 327 -6.82 15.84 4.18
CA VAL A 327 -8.07 15.94 3.42
C VAL A 327 -9.15 15.14 4.13
N ALA A 328 -10.34 15.72 4.28
CA ALA A 328 -11.46 15.04 4.91
C ALA A 328 -12.80 15.34 4.21
N PRO A 329 -13.70 14.35 4.07
CA PRO A 329 -15.04 14.58 3.53
C PRO A 329 -15.89 15.48 4.42
N ALA A 330 -16.67 16.38 3.80
CA ALA A 330 -17.58 17.28 4.51
C ALA A 330 -19.03 16.77 4.54
N LYS A 331 -19.74 17.02 5.65
CA LYS A 331 -21.18 16.79 5.79
C LYS A 331 -22.00 17.57 4.76
N ALA A 332 -21.54 18.77 4.40
CA ALA A 332 -22.15 19.63 3.39
C ALA A 332 -21.76 19.27 1.93
N GLY A 333 -21.12 18.12 1.71
CA GLY A 333 -20.58 17.70 0.40
C GLY A 333 -19.23 18.35 0.10
N GLY A 334 -18.47 17.74 -0.81
CA GLY A 334 -17.09 18.09 -1.13
C GLY A 334 -16.07 17.58 -0.11
N LEU A 335 -14.83 17.98 -0.34
CA LEU A 335 -13.65 17.63 0.46
C LEU A 335 -13.02 18.91 1.00
N LEU A 336 -12.61 18.90 2.26
CA LEU A 336 -11.91 20.01 2.90
C LEU A 336 -10.44 19.66 3.03
N HIS A 337 -9.58 20.56 2.55
CA HIS A 337 -8.13 20.43 2.61
C HIS A 337 -7.55 21.39 3.64
N PHE A 338 -6.67 20.87 4.49
CA PHE A 338 -5.90 21.60 5.48
C PHE A 338 -4.44 21.21 5.36
N TRP A 339 -3.56 22.13 5.74
CA TRP A 339 -2.13 21.90 5.70
C TRP A 339 -1.45 22.61 6.86
N ARG A 340 -0.26 22.14 7.24
CA ARG A 340 0.58 22.74 8.27
C ARG A 340 2.05 22.60 7.88
N GLU A 341 2.81 23.68 8.04
CA GLU A 341 4.27 23.69 7.93
C GLU A 341 4.90 23.00 9.14
N ASN A 342 5.94 22.21 8.88
CA ASN A 342 6.65 21.43 9.89
C ASN A 342 8.11 21.87 10.04
N GLY A 343 8.40 23.17 9.95
CA GLY A 343 9.73 23.73 10.21
C GLY A 343 10.10 23.77 11.70
N ASP A 344 11.32 24.25 12.01
CA ASP A 344 11.81 24.30 13.39
C ASP A 344 10.86 25.09 14.31
N HIS A 345 10.17 24.33 15.16
CA HIS A 345 9.50 24.83 16.33
C HIS A 345 10.47 24.55 17.48
N GLY A 346 10.95 25.58 18.17
CA GLY A 346 11.74 25.40 19.40
C GLY A 346 11.05 24.48 20.42
N ASP A 347 11.62 24.31 21.62
CA ASP A 347 11.30 23.25 22.62
C ASP A 347 9.81 22.94 23.00
N THR A 348 8.80 23.67 22.51
CA THR A 348 7.38 23.46 22.86
C THR A 348 6.55 22.80 21.74
N PRO A 349 5.97 21.61 21.99
CA PRO A 349 5.12 20.90 21.04
C PRO A 349 3.67 21.42 21.08
N GLU A 350 3.16 21.90 19.96
CA GLU A 350 1.77 22.36 19.87
C GLU A 350 1.15 21.90 18.53
N LEU A 351 0.57 20.68 18.48
CA LEU A 351 -0.24 20.22 17.33
C LEU A 351 -1.46 21.13 17.04
N ASP A 352 -1.89 21.90 18.03
CA ASP A 352 -2.99 22.85 17.96
C ASP A 352 -2.62 24.17 17.27
N SER A 353 -1.34 24.42 17.03
CA SER A 353 -0.85 25.59 16.29
C SER A 353 -0.59 25.28 14.79
N GLY A 354 -0.69 26.29 13.93
CA GLY A 354 -0.14 26.23 12.56
C GLY A 354 -1.01 25.60 11.46
N TRP A 355 -2.19 25.05 11.76
CA TRP A 355 -3.08 24.52 10.71
C TRP A 355 -3.76 25.61 9.89
N SER A 356 -3.58 25.54 8.57
CA SER A 356 -4.16 26.43 7.59
C SER A 356 -5.26 25.72 6.79
N PHE A 357 -6.39 26.39 6.59
CA PHE A 357 -7.38 25.96 5.60
C PHE A 357 -6.83 26.24 4.20
N GLY A 358 -6.67 25.19 3.40
CA GLY A 358 -6.29 25.32 2.00
C GLY A 358 -7.48 25.70 1.16
N THR A 359 -8.41 24.75 0.96
CA THR A 359 -9.60 24.96 0.14
C THR A 359 -10.64 23.86 0.31
N LYS A 360 -11.84 24.11 -0.23
CA LYS A 360 -12.88 23.11 -0.44
C LYS A 360 -12.91 22.77 -1.92
N PHE A 361 -12.88 21.48 -2.25
CA PHE A 361 -12.92 21.00 -3.64
C PHE A 361 -13.82 19.77 -3.79
N GLY A 362 -14.27 19.52 -5.02
CA GLY A 362 -15.34 18.55 -5.29
C GLY A 362 -16.70 18.97 -4.72
N GLU A 363 -17.76 18.34 -5.20
CA GLU A 363 -19.14 18.70 -4.85
C GLU A 363 -19.93 17.53 -4.25
N ALA A 364 -19.59 16.29 -4.61
CA ALA A 364 -20.32 15.11 -4.17
C ALA A 364 -20.15 14.84 -2.68
N LEU A 365 -21.08 14.05 -2.13
CA LEU A 365 -21.12 13.69 -0.73
C LEU A 365 -20.29 12.42 -0.48
N TYR A 366 -18.97 12.56 -0.35
CA TYR A 366 -18.04 11.44 -0.18
C TYR A 366 -18.06 10.82 1.23
N ASP A 367 -17.69 9.53 1.31
CA ASP A 367 -17.63 8.72 2.54
C ASP A 367 -16.20 8.40 2.97
N GLU A 368 -15.25 8.45 2.05
CA GLU A 368 -13.85 8.17 2.34
C GLU A 368 -12.95 8.86 1.33
N VAL A 369 -11.77 9.24 1.79
CA VAL A 369 -10.71 9.82 0.98
C VAL A 369 -9.37 9.15 1.28
N SER A 370 -8.53 9.02 0.26
CA SER A 370 -7.13 8.59 0.35
C SER A 370 -6.27 9.59 -0.39
N MET A 371 -5.05 9.81 0.09
CA MET A 371 -4.13 10.78 -0.49
C MET A 371 -2.73 10.17 -0.57
N ILE A 372 -2.04 10.41 -1.67
CA ILE A 372 -0.62 10.12 -1.86
C ILE A 372 0.05 11.36 -2.47
N GLN A 373 1.37 11.44 -2.40
CA GLN A 373 2.14 12.32 -3.29
C GLN A 373 2.74 11.47 -4.41
N SER A 374 2.60 11.92 -5.64
CA SER A 374 3.10 11.23 -6.83
C SER A 374 4.25 12.00 -7.46
N ARG A 375 4.88 11.42 -8.50
CA ARG A 375 5.95 12.07 -9.28
C ARG A 375 5.41 12.89 -10.46
N PHE A 376 4.09 13.00 -10.63
CA PHE A 376 3.49 13.78 -11.71
C PHE A 376 3.48 15.27 -11.38
N GLY A 377 3.31 16.12 -12.39
CA GLY A 377 3.31 17.57 -12.25
C GLY A 377 4.54 18.22 -12.86
N THR A 378 4.60 19.54 -12.82
CA THR A 378 5.73 20.31 -13.36
C THR A 378 6.76 20.72 -12.30
N GLY A 379 6.46 20.52 -11.02
CA GLY A 379 7.34 20.83 -9.89
C GLY A 379 8.24 19.65 -9.49
N GLU A 380 9.26 19.93 -8.67
CA GLU A 380 10.25 18.93 -8.23
C GLU A 380 9.66 17.90 -7.24
N ASP A 381 8.66 18.33 -6.47
CA ASP A 381 8.00 17.55 -5.41
C ASP A 381 6.78 16.75 -5.92
N GLY A 382 6.38 16.99 -7.17
CA GLY A 382 5.24 16.32 -7.80
C GLY A 382 3.87 16.72 -7.24
N ASN A 383 2.83 15.93 -7.52
CA ASN A 383 1.44 16.26 -7.23
C ASN A 383 0.93 15.56 -5.96
N LEU A 384 0.09 16.25 -5.20
CA LEU A 384 -0.86 15.56 -4.33
C LEU A 384 -1.95 14.93 -5.18
N GLU A 385 -2.18 13.64 -4.99
CA GLU A 385 -3.20 12.86 -5.68
C GLU A 385 -4.20 12.34 -4.65
N VAL A 386 -5.48 12.63 -4.87
CA VAL A 386 -6.56 12.32 -3.95
C VAL A 386 -7.62 11.48 -4.66
N ILE A 387 -7.96 10.35 -4.07
CA ILE A 387 -9.14 9.59 -4.46
C ILE A 387 -10.21 9.72 -3.40
N ALA A 388 -11.43 10.05 -3.82
CA ALA A 388 -12.61 10.06 -2.96
C ALA A 388 -13.73 9.22 -3.57
N ARG A 389 -14.58 8.65 -2.71
CA ARG A 389 -15.73 7.85 -3.16
C ARG A 389 -16.90 7.89 -2.22
N ARG A 390 -18.07 7.58 -2.77
CA ARG A 390 -19.29 7.25 -2.04
C ARG A 390 -19.35 5.74 -1.81
N HIS A 391 -19.93 5.30 -0.71
CA HIS A 391 -20.00 3.89 -0.36
C HIS A 391 -20.70 3.01 -1.43
N ASP A 392 -21.65 3.57 -2.18
CA ASP A 392 -22.42 2.90 -3.23
C ASP A 392 -21.81 3.07 -4.65
N GLN A 393 -20.72 3.82 -4.80
CA GLN A 393 -20.11 4.09 -6.10
C GLN A 393 -19.34 2.87 -6.62
N ARG A 394 -19.54 2.53 -7.91
CA ARG A 394 -18.75 1.54 -8.62
C ARG A 394 -17.48 2.18 -9.19
N GLY A 395 -16.48 2.33 -8.32
CA GLY A 395 -15.25 3.06 -8.61
C GLY A 395 -15.11 4.28 -7.70
N PHE A 396 -14.54 5.36 -8.21
CA PHE A 396 -14.12 6.50 -7.41
C PHE A 396 -13.84 7.74 -8.28
N ASP A 397 -13.65 8.88 -7.64
CA ASP A 397 -13.29 10.14 -8.26
C ASP A 397 -11.85 10.51 -7.88
N LEU A 398 -11.02 10.78 -8.90
CA LEU A 398 -9.64 11.20 -8.76
C LEU A 398 -9.52 12.73 -8.88
N PHE A 399 -8.76 13.32 -7.96
CA PHE A 399 -8.38 14.72 -7.92
C PHE A 399 -6.87 14.84 -7.79
N TRP A 400 -6.31 15.94 -8.27
CA TRP A 400 -4.90 16.22 -8.06
C TRP A 400 -4.65 17.71 -7.85
N ARG A 401 -3.56 18.03 -7.17
CA ARG A 401 -3.10 19.39 -6.93
C ARG A 401 -1.61 19.45 -7.18
N GLU A 402 -1.20 20.44 -7.96
CA GLU A 402 0.20 20.74 -8.16
C GLU A 402 0.68 21.74 -7.10
N GLU A 403 1.96 21.70 -6.78
CA GLU A 403 2.55 22.65 -5.82
C GLU A 403 2.50 24.09 -6.33
N SER A 404 2.78 24.26 -7.63
CA SER A 404 3.07 25.55 -8.27
C SER A 404 1.90 26.52 -8.22
N ASP A 405 0.67 26.01 -8.39
CA ASP A 405 -0.54 26.82 -8.41
C ASP A 405 -1.48 26.55 -7.23
N ARG A 406 -1.29 25.44 -6.51
CA ARG A 406 -2.11 25.01 -5.36
C ARG A 406 -3.60 24.85 -5.70
N ILE A 407 -3.93 24.60 -6.96
CA ILE A 407 -5.31 24.44 -7.44
C ILE A 407 -5.65 22.96 -7.60
N TRP A 408 -6.70 22.52 -6.90
CA TRP A 408 -7.25 21.17 -7.09
C TRP A 408 -7.98 21.06 -8.43
N ARG A 409 -7.69 19.97 -9.15
CA ARG A 409 -8.29 19.60 -10.43
C ARG A 409 -9.06 18.28 -10.28
N GLY A 410 -9.95 18.01 -11.23
CA GLY A 410 -10.88 16.87 -11.21
C GLY A 410 -12.32 17.28 -10.88
N PRO A 411 -13.22 16.32 -10.64
CA PRO A 411 -12.94 14.89 -10.61
C PRO A 411 -12.71 14.29 -12.01
N ILE A 412 -11.76 13.36 -12.11
CA ILE A 412 -11.80 12.31 -13.13
C ILE A 412 -12.53 11.12 -12.51
N THR A 413 -13.72 10.83 -13.02
CA THR A 413 -14.50 9.68 -12.55
C THR A 413 -13.97 8.40 -13.17
N VAL A 414 -13.51 7.48 -12.32
CA VAL A 414 -13.14 6.12 -12.70
C VAL A 414 -14.28 5.20 -12.34
N THR A 415 -14.87 4.57 -13.35
CA THR A 415 -15.96 3.60 -13.16
C THR A 415 -15.47 2.19 -13.45
N GLY A 416 -15.90 1.24 -12.61
CA GLY A 416 -15.81 -0.18 -12.94
C GLY A 416 -17.17 -0.71 -13.37
N GLU A 417 -17.25 -1.33 -14.55
CA GLU A 417 -18.32 -2.30 -14.79
C GLU A 417 -17.97 -3.59 -14.05
N ALA A 418 -18.96 -4.29 -13.48
CA ALA A 418 -18.70 -5.61 -12.92
C ALA A 418 -18.17 -6.50 -14.05
N PRO A 419 -17.00 -7.15 -13.92
CA PRO A 419 -16.48 -7.94 -15.01
C PRO A 419 -17.40 -9.13 -15.24
N GLY A 420 -17.74 -9.40 -16.50
CA GLY A 420 -17.74 -10.80 -16.93
C GLY A 420 -16.29 -11.28 -16.82
N ASN A 421 -15.93 -11.95 -15.73
CA ASN A 421 -14.65 -12.61 -15.47
C ASN A 421 -13.42 -12.05 -16.22
N VAL A 422 -13.12 -10.75 -16.11
CA VAL A 422 -11.84 -10.23 -16.60
C VAL A 422 -10.79 -10.49 -15.52
N ARG A 423 -10.08 -11.63 -15.65
CA ARG A 423 -8.82 -11.85 -14.95
C ARG A 423 -7.82 -10.82 -15.46
N GLN A 424 -7.03 -10.23 -14.56
CA GLN A 424 -5.98 -9.26 -14.92
C GLN A 424 -5.11 -9.88 -16.03
N PRO A 425 -5.02 -9.27 -17.23
CA PRO A 425 -3.96 -9.65 -18.15
C PRO A 425 -2.65 -9.24 -17.50
N LEU A 426 -1.77 -10.20 -17.27
CA LEU A 426 -0.38 -9.94 -16.93
C LEU A 426 0.19 -9.04 -18.03
N ILE A 427 0.84 -7.92 -17.68
CA ILE A 427 1.69 -7.25 -18.66
C ILE A 427 2.84 -8.21 -19.02
N VAL A 428 3.34 -8.13 -20.26
CA VAL A 428 4.31 -9.10 -20.81
C VAL A 428 5.55 -9.25 -19.91
N GLU A 429 6.04 -8.15 -19.35
CA GLU A 429 7.19 -8.13 -18.44
C GLU A 429 6.96 -8.94 -17.17
N ASP A 430 5.79 -8.77 -16.55
CA ASP A 430 5.42 -9.48 -15.33
C ASP A 430 5.24 -10.98 -15.62
N THR A 431 4.72 -11.31 -16.81
CA THR A 431 4.58 -12.70 -17.24
C THR A 431 5.93 -13.38 -17.39
N LEU A 432 6.89 -12.72 -18.06
CA LEU A 432 8.23 -13.27 -18.27
C LEU A 432 8.98 -13.46 -16.94
N HIS A 433 8.90 -12.48 -16.04
CA HIS A 433 9.47 -12.60 -14.70
C HIS A 433 8.83 -13.75 -13.90
N ALA A 434 7.51 -13.88 -13.97
CA ALA A 434 6.78 -14.93 -13.28
C ALA A 434 7.16 -16.33 -13.76
N LEU A 435 7.27 -16.50 -15.09
CA LEU A 435 7.69 -17.74 -15.71
C LEU A 435 9.13 -18.09 -15.32
N ALA A 436 10.06 -17.13 -15.39
CA ALA A 436 11.43 -17.35 -14.95
C ALA A 436 11.47 -17.76 -13.47
N GLY A 437 10.71 -17.06 -12.62
CA GLY A 437 10.51 -17.42 -11.23
C GLY A 437 10.01 -18.85 -11.07
N ALA A 438 9.06 -19.29 -11.91
CA ALA A 438 8.47 -20.64 -11.99
C ALA A 438 9.45 -21.77 -12.34
N GLY A 439 10.63 -21.44 -12.87
CA GLY A 439 11.52 -22.39 -13.54
C GLY A 439 11.11 -22.61 -15.01
N VAL A 440 10.61 -21.57 -15.67
CA VAL A 440 10.23 -21.59 -17.08
C VAL A 440 10.99 -20.50 -17.82
N ASP A 441 11.93 -20.91 -18.66
CA ASP A 441 12.68 -20.06 -19.59
C ASP A 441 12.12 -20.21 -21.01
N PHE A 442 12.87 -19.83 -22.03
CA PHE A 442 12.44 -19.91 -23.43
C PHE A 442 13.65 -20.08 -24.35
N SER A 443 13.44 -20.75 -25.48
CA SER A 443 14.48 -21.04 -26.47
C SER A 443 14.43 -20.14 -27.72
N VAL A 444 13.34 -19.41 -27.87
CA VAL A 444 13.08 -18.46 -28.96
C VAL A 444 13.65 -17.06 -28.66
N PRO A 445 13.87 -16.20 -29.67
CA PRO A 445 14.24 -14.81 -29.43
C PRO A 445 13.24 -14.09 -28.53
N GLU A 446 13.73 -13.40 -27.50
CA GLU A 446 12.88 -12.74 -26.50
C GLU A 446 11.90 -11.72 -27.13
N ALA A 447 12.34 -11.00 -28.17
CA ALA A 447 11.49 -10.06 -28.90
C ALA A 447 10.24 -10.73 -29.50
N GLU A 448 10.39 -11.93 -30.07
CA GLU A 448 9.27 -12.69 -30.64
C GLU A 448 8.35 -13.22 -29.54
N LEU A 449 8.93 -13.73 -28.44
CA LEU A 449 8.14 -14.20 -27.30
C LEU A 449 7.29 -13.07 -26.69
N ARG A 450 7.85 -11.86 -26.61
CA ARG A 450 7.14 -10.67 -26.14
C ARG A 450 5.96 -10.31 -27.03
N GLU A 451 6.15 -10.38 -28.36
CA GLU A 451 5.06 -10.17 -29.31
C GLU A 451 3.96 -11.22 -29.16
N TRP A 452 4.32 -12.49 -28.93
CA TRP A 452 3.33 -13.56 -28.74
C TRP A 452 2.56 -13.39 -27.42
N LEU A 453 3.27 -13.12 -26.33
CA LEU A 453 2.66 -12.84 -25.02
C LEU A 453 1.77 -11.59 -25.01
N ALA A 454 2.04 -10.61 -25.88
CA ALA A 454 1.20 -9.43 -26.05
C ALA A 454 -0.07 -9.69 -26.90
N ASN A 455 -0.16 -10.86 -27.56
CA ASN A 455 -1.14 -11.11 -28.62
C ASN A 455 -2.05 -12.32 -28.32
N PRO A 456 -3.06 -12.15 -27.45
CA PRO A 456 -4.01 -13.22 -27.10
C PRO A 456 -4.98 -13.57 -28.24
N GLU A 457 -5.12 -12.71 -29.25
CA GLU A 457 -6.01 -12.95 -30.39
C GLU A 457 -5.43 -14.03 -31.33
N PHE A 458 -4.10 -14.02 -31.51
CA PHE A 458 -3.45 -14.85 -32.52
C PHE A 458 -2.47 -15.88 -31.96
N THR A 459 -2.06 -15.81 -30.69
CA THR A 459 -1.18 -16.81 -30.07
C THR A 459 -1.76 -17.41 -28.79
N PRO A 460 -1.42 -18.66 -28.44
CA PRO A 460 -1.87 -19.29 -27.20
C PRO A 460 -0.97 -18.97 -25.99
N TYR A 461 0.15 -18.28 -26.21
CA TYR A 461 1.15 -17.97 -25.19
C TYR A 461 0.57 -17.26 -23.97
N PRO A 462 -0.35 -16.27 -24.07
CA PRO A 462 -0.91 -15.61 -22.91
C PRO A 462 -1.75 -16.56 -22.04
N ALA A 463 -2.64 -17.33 -22.67
CA ALA A 463 -3.53 -18.27 -21.98
C ALA A 463 -2.73 -19.42 -21.33
N ILE A 464 -1.83 -20.05 -22.08
CA ILE A 464 -0.99 -21.14 -21.58
C ILE A 464 -0.08 -20.65 -20.46
N SER A 465 0.56 -19.49 -20.58
CA SER A 465 1.42 -18.95 -19.52
C SER A 465 0.65 -18.71 -18.22
N ALA A 466 -0.55 -18.11 -18.32
CA ALA A 466 -1.38 -17.84 -17.16
C ALA A 466 -1.84 -19.12 -16.44
N VAL A 467 -2.24 -20.16 -17.18
CA VAL A 467 -2.68 -21.44 -16.58
C VAL A 467 -1.48 -22.26 -16.09
N LEU A 468 -0.33 -22.18 -16.75
CA LEU A 468 0.91 -22.81 -16.30
C LEU A 468 1.32 -22.25 -14.93
N LEU A 469 1.35 -20.93 -14.79
CA LEU A 469 1.69 -20.25 -13.53
C LEU A 469 0.69 -20.62 -12.41
N GLN A 470 -0.59 -20.78 -12.73
CA GLN A 470 -1.60 -21.27 -11.78
C GLN A 470 -1.36 -22.72 -11.37
N THR A 471 -1.01 -23.57 -12.32
CA THR A 471 -0.74 -25.00 -12.10
C THR A 471 0.47 -25.18 -11.17
N LEU A 472 1.49 -24.32 -11.31
CA LEU A 472 2.68 -24.32 -10.47
C LEU A 472 2.56 -23.43 -9.22
N ALA A 473 1.37 -22.97 -8.86
CA ALA A 473 1.20 -22.07 -7.72
C ALA A 473 1.79 -22.67 -6.42
N GLY A 474 2.65 -21.89 -5.75
CA GLY A 474 3.35 -22.33 -4.53
C GLY A 474 4.50 -23.31 -4.76
N HIS A 475 4.88 -23.59 -6.02
CA HIS A 475 5.91 -24.55 -6.38
C HIS A 475 6.86 -23.97 -7.44
N ARG A 476 8.05 -24.56 -7.53
CA ARG A 476 9.03 -24.33 -8.62
C ARG A 476 9.44 -25.62 -9.28
N LEU A 477 9.71 -25.58 -10.57
CA LEU A 477 10.34 -26.71 -11.22
C LEU A 477 11.76 -26.92 -10.66
N LYS A 478 12.15 -28.19 -10.48
CA LYS A 478 13.49 -28.58 -10.02
C LYS A 478 14.59 -28.06 -10.93
N ARG A 479 14.27 -27.92 -12.21
CA ARG A 479 15.11 -27.40 -13.29
C ARG A 479 14.23 -26.77 -14.35
N ASP A 480 14.80 -25.85 -15.12
CA ASP A 480 14.03 -25.00 -16.02
C ASP A 480 13.46 -25.76 -17.23
N ILE A 481 12.32 -25.33 -17.76
CA ILE A 481 11.77 -25.81 -19.04
C ILE A 481 11.48 -24.63 -19.96
N HIS A 482 11.50 -24.85 -21.28
CA HIS A 482 11.20 -23.79 -22.24
C HIS A 482 9.69 -23.66 -22.45
N LEU A 483 9.15 -22.44 -22.35
CA LEU A 483 7.75 -22.13 -22.60
C LEU A 483 7.33 -22.50 -24.02
N ASP A 484 8.13 -22.15 -25.04
CA ASP A 484 7.85 -22.44 -26.44
C ASP A 484 7.72 -23.95 -26.71
N VAL A 485 8.48 -24.78 -25.99
CA VAL A 485 8.37 -26.25 -26.07
C VAL A 485 7.10 -26.75 -25.37
N VAL A 486 6.68 -26.13 -24.26
CA VAL A 486 5.41 -26.47 -23.60
C VAL A 486 4.24 -26.13 -24.50
N VAL A 487 4.23 -24.93 -25.09
CA VAL A 487 3.21 -24.48 -26.05
C VAL A 487 3.18 -25.42 -27.27
N PHE A 488 4.34 -25.76 -27.83
CA PHE A 488 4.44 -26.69 -28.95
C PHE A 488 3.83 -28.06 -28.59
N ASN A 489 4.19 -28.64 -27.44
CA ASN A 489 3.64 -29.93 -27.00
C ASN A 489 2.13 -29.87 -26.79
N TYR A 490 1.63 -28.76 -26.26
CA TYR A 490 0.21 -28.54 -26.04
C TYR A 490 -0.56 -28.54 -27.36
N GLU A 491 -0.12 -27.73 -28.33
CA GLU A 491 -0.79 -27.60 -29.64
C GLU A 491 -0.67 -28.87 -30.51
N HIS A 492 0.32 -29.73 -30.24
CA HIS A 492 0.49 -31.01 -30.94
C HIS A 492 -0.17 -32.19 -30.22
N SER A 493 -0.86 -31.95 -29.11
CA SER A 493 -1.72 -32.95 -28.48
C SER A 493 -2.96 -33.21 -29.35
N LEU A 494 -3.49 -34.44 -29.30
CA LEU A 494 -4.60 -34.85 -30.18
C LEU A 494 -5.93 -34.26 -29.70
N GLY A 495 -6.51 -33.36 -30.48
CA GLY A 495 -7.94 -33.02 -30.39
C GLY A 495 -8.28 -31.66 -29.78
N GLU A 496 -7.29 -30.91 -29.26
CA GLU A 496 -7.54 -29.61 -28.62
C GLU A 496 -7.28 -28.42 -29.55
N PRO A 497 -8.17 -27.41 -29.58
CA PRO A 497 -7.90 -26.16 -30.31
C PRO A 497 -6.82 -25.33 -29.60
N SER A 498 -6.08 -24.52 -30.36
CA SER A 498 -5.13 -23.54 -29.82
C SER A 498 -5.89 -22.54 -28.92
N PRO A 499 -5.61 -22.48 -27.60
CA PRO A 499 -6.43 -21.74 -26.64
C PRO A 499 -6.21 -20.22 -26.78
N ARG A 500 -7.28 -19.43 -26.60
CA ARG A 500 -7.20 -17.95 -26.62
C ARG A 500 -7.46 -17.35 -25.25
N THR A 501 -8.28 -18.00 -24.43
CA THR A 501 -8.51 -17.61 -23.04
C THR A 501 -8.05 -18.70 -22.08
N THR A 502 -7.96 -18.37 -20.79
CA THR A 502 -7.57 -19.34 -19.75
C THR A 502 -8.57 -20.48 -19.60
N GLU A 503 -9.84 -20.26 -19.96
CA GLU A 503 -10.91 -21.25 -19.92
C GLU A 503 -10.80 -22.27 -21.06
N ASP A 504 -10.14 -21.90 -22.16
CA ASP A 504 -9.88 -22.80 -23.29
C ASP A 504 -8.75 -23.79 -22.99
N VAL A 505 -7.96 -23.56 -21.94
CA VAL A 505 -6.82 -24.42 -21.60
C VAL A 505 -7.30 -25.64 -20.83
N ASP A 506 -7.27 -26.81 -21.49
CA ASP A 506 -7.30 -28.11 -20.82
C ASP A 506 -6.06 -28.29 -19.92
N VAL A 507 -6.30 -28.39 -18.61
CA VAL A 507 -5.24 -28.47 -17.61
C VAL A 507 -4.50 -29.80 -17.67
N ASP A 508 -5.18 -30.92 -17.92
CA ASP A 508 -4.55 -32.24 -17.97
C ASP A 508 -3.57 -32.33 -19.16
N VAL A 509 -3.94 -31.73 -20.30
CA VAL A 509 -3.05 -31.60 -21.47
C VAL A 509 -1.87 -30.68 -21.18
N LEU A 510 -2.09 -29.58 -20.43
CA LEU A 510 -1.01 -28.69 -20.03
C LEU A 510 -0.01 -29.38 -19.10
N GLU A 511 -0.48 -30.11 -18.08
CA GLU A 511 0.38 -30.87 -17.18
C GLU A 511 1.22 -31.91 -17.95
N ALA A 512 0.60 -32.64 -18.88
CA ALA A 512 1.30 -33.57 -19.76
C ALA A 512 2.34 -32.87 -20.65
N SER A 513 2.04 -31.66 -21.13
CA SER A 513 2.96 -30.86 -21.97
C SER A 513 4.17 -30.34 -21.19
N ILE A 514 3.96 -29.96 -19.92
CA ILE A 514 5.03 -29.59 -18.98
C ILE A 514 5.94 -30.80 -18.72
N LEU A 515 5.36 -31.96 -18.41
CA LEU A 515 6.11 -33.20 -18.18
C LEU A 515 6.88 -33.64 -19.44
N ALA A 516 6.27 -33.55 -20.62
CA ALA A 516 6.92 -33.85 -21.88
C ALA A 516 8.10 -32.92 -22.15
N SER A 517 7.94 -31.61 -21.89
CA SER A 517 9.02 -30.62 -22.03
C SER A 517 10.19 -30.93 -21.08
N TYR A 518 9.90 -31.20 -19.81
CA TYR A 518 10.91 -31.59 -18.81
C TYR A 518 11.63 -32.89 -19.18
N ASN A 519 10.89 -33.94 -19.52
CA ASN A 519 11.43 -35.25 -19.89
C ASN A 519 12.30 -35.19 -21.15
N SER A 520 11.86 -34.45 -22.16
CA SER A 520 12.63 -34.26 -23.39
C SER A 520 13.93 -33.48 -23.13
N ARG A 521 13.87 -32.42 -22.31
CA ARG A 521 15.06 -31.58 -22.02
C ARG A 521 16.11 -32.33 -21.20
N TYR A 522 15.70 -33.21 -20.28
CA TYR A 522 16.59 -33.85 -19.32
C TYR A 522 16.78 -35.36 -19.49
N GLY A 523 16.13 -35.97 -20.49
CA GLY A 523 16.19 -37.42 -20.72
C GLY A 523 15.59 -38.24 -19.58
N THR A 524 14.54 -37.73 -18.94
CA THR A 524 13.83 -38.38 -17.82
C THR A 524 12.53 -39.05 -18.27
N SER A 525 11.81 -39.68 -17.35
CA SER A 525 10.50 -40.33 -17.62
C SER A 525 9.54 -40.11 -16.46
N GLU A 526 9.49 -38.87 -15.98
CA GLU A 526 8.62 -38.43 -14.89
C GLU A 526 7.17 -38.42 -15.36
N THR A 527 6.25 -38.93 -14.55
CA THR A 527 4.82 -39.07 -14.90
C THR A 527 3.90 -38.16 -14.08
N GLU A 528 4.43 -37.44 -13.10
CA GLU A 528 3.65 -36.54 -12.23
C GLU A 528 4.40 -35.23 -12.00
N LEU A 529 3.67 -34.11 -11.94
CA LEU A 529 4.26 -32.80 -11.65
C LEU A 529 4.95 -32.76 -10.29
N SER A 530 4.44 -33.48 -9.29
CA SER A 530 5.01 -33.59 -7.95
C SER A 530 6.46 -34.11 -7.96
N ALA A 531 6.82 -34.91 -8.96
CA ALA A 531 8.17 -35.47 -9.12
C ALA A 531 9.17 -34.45 -9.65
N ILE A 532 8.71 -33.41 -10.36
CA ILE A 532 9.55 -32.37 -10.96
C ILE A 532 9.38 -31.01 -10.31
N ALA A 533 8.43 -30.86 -9.40
CA ALA A 533 8.19 -29.65 -8.63
C ALA A 533 8.83 -29.74 -7.23
N LEU A 534 9.23 -28.59 -6.69
CA LEU A 534 9.64 -28.40 -5.31
C LEU A 534 8.68 -27.40 -4.67
N PRO A 535 8.26 -27.63 -3.41
CA PRO A 535 7.58 -26.61 -2.63
C PRO A 535 8.46 -25.36 -2.56
N ARG A 536 7.85 -24.18 -2.72
CA ARG A 536 8.53 -22.90 -2.46
C ARG A 536 8.31 -22.44 -1.03
#